data_AF-A0A662RVV4-F1
#
_entry.id   AF-A0A662RVV4-F1
#
_cell.length_a   1.000
_cell.length_b   1.000
_cell.length_c   1.000
_cell.angle_alpha   90.00
_cell.angle_beta   90.00
_cell.angle_gamma   90.00
#
_symmetry.space_group_name_H-M   'P 1'
#
loop_
_entity.id
_entity.type
_entity.pdbx_description
1 polymer ?
#
loop_
_entity_poly.entity_id
_entity_poly.type
_entity_poly.pdbx_seq_one_letter_code
_entity_poly.pdbx_strand_id
1 'polypeptide(L)'
;MSEKPLDIEELADEIIRVEYPTYEQAIPGLREAIIRKKRQIKQILEQRIRQVCMFYLRYRGKPDLLMEKHPELKKDTLKHWDWAIRTGSMCSYDEWLFRVAFRLDEDSEER
;
A
#
# COMPACT_ATOMS: atom_id res chain seq x y z
N MET A 1 4.12 10.44 20.21
CA MET A 1 2.91 9.60 20.14
C MET A 1 3.39 8.17 20.11
N SER A 2 2.90 7.25 20.95
CA SER A 2 3.25 5.84 20.80
C SER A 2 2.58 5.33 19.54
N GLU A 3 3.36 5.06 18.49
CA GLU A 3 2.83 4.49 17.26
C GLU A 3 2.30 3.09 17.56
N LYS A 4 0.97 2.94 17.54
CA LYS A 4 0.33 1.63 17.58
C LYS A 4 0.65 0.95 16.23
N PRO A 5 1.14 -0.29 16.21
CA PRO A 5 1.37 -1.01 14.96
C PRO A 5 0.04 -1.12 14.18
N LEU A 6 0.14 -1.16 12.84
CA LEU A 6 -1.02 -1.31 11.96
C LEU A 6 -1.71 -2.66 12.22
N ASP A 7 -2.94 -2.61 12.71
CA ASP A 7 -3.80 -3.78 12.88
C ASP A 7 -4.75 -3.92 11.67
N ILE A 8 -4.44 -4.87 10.80
CA ILE A 8 -5.22 -5.09 9.57
C ILE A 8 -6.61 -5.68 9.89
N GLU A 9 -6.76 -6.41 10.99
CA GLU A 9 -8.07 -6.91 11.42
C GLU A 9 -8.98 -5.77 11.86
N GLU A 10 -8.43 -4.83 12.64
CA GLU A 10 -9.13 -3.62 13.09
C GLU A 10 -9.53 -2.75 11.89
N LEU A 11 -8.62 -2.54 10.93
CA LEU A 11 -8.94 -1.78 9.71
C LEU A 11 -10.03 -2.45 8.85
N ALA A 12 -9.99 -3.78 8.72
CA ALA A 12 -11.04 -4.51 8.00
C ALA A 12 -12.40 -4.42 8.74
N ASP A 13 -12.40 -4.44 10.07
CA ASP A 13 -13.61 -4.19 10.87
C ASP A 13 -14.17 -2.79 10.68
N GLU A 14 -13.30 -1.77 10.69
CA GLU A 14 -13.70 -0.38 10.47
C GLU A 14 -14.37 -0.20 9.11
N ILE A 15 -13.80 -0.76 8.04
CA ILE A 15 -14.40 -0.73 6.69
C ILE A 15 -15.79 -1.38 6.70
N ILE A 16 -15.92 -2.54 7.34
CA ILE A 16 -17.22 -3.24 7.43
C ILE A 16 -18.23 -2.43 8.24
N ARG A 17 -17.84 -1.78 9.33
CA ARG A 17 -18.74 -0.95 10.14
C ARG A 17 -19.19 0.30 9.39
N VAL A 18 -18.32 0.89 8.56
CA VAL A 18 -18.70 2.02 7.71
C VAL A 18 -19.72 1.59 6.65
N GLU A 19 -19.51 0.44 6.03
CA GLU A 19 -20.41 -0.05 4.97
C GLU A 19 -21.71 -0.66 5.53
N TYR A 20 -21.64 -1.31 6.69
CA TYR A 20 -22.75 -2.02 7.34
C TYR A 20 -22.81 -1.69 8.85
N PRO A 21 -23.28 -0.48 9.25
CA PRO A 21 -23.20 -0.01 10.64
C PRO A 21 -23.93 -0.85 11.70
N THR A 22 -24.88 -1.70 11.28
CA THR A 22 -25.70 -2.52 12.18
C THR A 22 -25.55 -4.03 11.90
N TYR A 23 -24.45 -4.45 11.29
CA TYR A 23 -24.29 -5.85 10.86
C TYR A 23 -24.28 -6.85 12.03
N GLU A 24 -23.94 -6.41 13.24
CA GLU A 24 -24.01 -7.24 14.44
C GLU A 24 -25.44 -7.66 14.78
N GLN A 25 -26.43 -6.88 14.34
CA GLN A 25 -27.87 -7.14 14.52
C GLN A 25 -28.51 -7.78 13.28
N ALA A 26 -27.72 -8.03 12.22
CA ALA A 26 -28.23 -8.61 10.98
C ALA A 26 -28.69 -10.06 11.17
N ILE A 27 -29.66 -10.48 10.33
CA ILE A 27 -30.09 -11.87 10.25
C ILE A 27 -28.89 -12.80 9.95
N PRO A 28 -28.89 -14.06 10.42
CA PRO A 28 -27.73 -14.94 10.35
C PRO A 28 -27.08 -15.06 8.96
N GLY A 29 -27.89 -15.22 7.91
CA GLY A 29 -27.36 -15.35 6.53
C GLY A 29 -26.65 -14.09 6.02
N LEU A 30 -27.17 -12.90 6.34
CA LEU A 30 -26.53 -11.63 5.97
C LEU A 30 -25.26 -11.40 6.81
N ARG A 31 -25.32 -11.71 8.11
CA ARG A 31 -24.16 -11.62 9.00
C ARG A 31 -23.00 -12.49 8.53
N GLU A 32 -23.27 -13.73 8.10
CA GLU A 32 -22.25 -14.62 7.54
C GLU A 32 -21.64 -14.07 6.24
N ALA A 33 -22.45 -13.51 5.34
CA ALA A 33 -21.96 -12.89 4.11
C ALA A 33 -21.02 -11.71 4.41
N ILE A 34 -21.38 -10.87 5.38
CA ILE A 34 -20.56 -9.72 5.82
C ILE A 34 -19.26 -10.20 6.46
N ILE A 35 -19.28 -11.25 7.30
CA ILE A 35 -18.05 -11.85 7.86
C ILE A 35 -17.13 -12.39 6.75
N ARG A 36 -17.67 -13.02 5.71
CA ARG A 36 -16.88 -13.48 4.55
C ARG A 36 -16.26 -12.30 3.81
N LYS A 37 -17.02 -11.21 3.60
CA LYS A 37 -16.53 -9.99 2.98
C LYS A 37 -15.41 -9.34 3.79
N LYS A 38 -15.54 -9.29 5.12
CA LYS A 38 -14.47 -8.84 6.03
C LYS A 38 -13.17 -9.60 5.79
N ARG A 39 -13.24 -10.94 5.72
CA ARG A 39 -12.06 -11.78 5.47
C ARG A 39 -11.42 -11.48 4.11
N GLN A 40 -12.23 -11.26 3.07
CA GLN A 40 -11.72 -10.87 1.75
C GLN A 40 -11.03 -9.52 1.78
N ILE A 41 -11.64 -8.51 2.43
CA ILE A 41 -11.03 -7.18 2.60
C ILE A 41 -9.69 -7.31 3.29
N LYS A 42 -9.62 -8.05 4.40
CA LYS A 42 -8.36 -8.32 5.11
C LYS A 42 -7.30 -8.92 4.19
N GLN A 43 -7.64 -9.97 3.44
CA GLN A 43 -6.69 -10.62 2.52
C GLN A 43 -6.16 -9.65 1.46
N ILE A 44 -7.04 -8.82 0.88
CA ILE A 44 -6.66 -7.81 -0.11
C ILE A 44 -5.72 -6.78 0.53
N LEU A 45 -6.03 -6.30 1.73
CA LEU A 45 -5.18 -5.36 2.45
C LEU A 45 -3.79 -5.95 2.77
N GLU A 46 -3.75 -7.17 3.30
CA GLU A 46 -2.50 -7.89 3.58
C GLU A 46 -1.64 -8.04 2.31
N GLN A 47 -2.26 -8.46 1.21
CA GLN A 47 -1.58 -8.63 -0.07
C GLN A 47 -1.03 -7.30 -0.60
N ARG A 48 -1.85 -6.25 -0.64
CA ARG A 48 -1.46 -4.94 -1.14
C ARG A 48 -0.37 -4.30 -0.29
N ILE A 49 -0.48 -4.35 1.04
CA ILE A 49 0.56 -3.85 1.95
C ILE A 49 1.87 -4.62 1.73
N ARG A 50 1.80 -5.95 1.60
CA ARG A 50 2.99 -6.77 1.33
C ARG A 50 3.66 -6.38 0.02
N GLN A 51 2.90 -6.21 -1.06
CA GLN A 51 3.41 -5.79 -2.36
C GLN A 51 4.09 -4.43 -2.28
N VAL A 52 3.43 -3.44 -1.67
CA VAL A 52 3.99 -2.10 -1.46
C VAL A 52 5.30 -2.15 -0.68
N CYS A 53 5.34 -2.90 0.42
CA CYS A 53 6.54 -3.08 1.22
C CYS A 53 7.67 -3.75 0.42
N MET A 54 7.35 -4.78 -0.36
CA MET A 54 8.33 -5.47 -1.22
C MET A 54 8.88 -4.55 -2.30
N PHE A 55 8.02 -3.78 -2.97
CA PHE A 55 8.41 -2.79 -3.97
C PHE A 55 9.34 -1.75 -3.34
N TYR A 56 8.94 -1.16 -2.22
CA TYR A 56 9.74 -0.18 -1.50
C TYR A 56 11.12 -0.76 -1.11
N LEU A 57 11.14 -1.92 -0.45
CA LEU A 57 12.40 -2.56 -0.01
C LEU A 57 13.32 -2.92 -1.18
N ARG A 58 12.76 -3.26 -2.35
CA ARG A 58 13.52 -3.59 -3.55
C ARG A 58 14.26 -2.38 -4.13
N TYR A 59 13.60 -1.23 -4.17
CA TYR A 59 14.08 -0.02 -4.86
C TYR A 59 14.62 1.08 -3.93
N ARG A 60 14.46 0.92 -2.61
CA ARG A 60 15.00 1.84 -1.61
C ARG A 60 16.51 2.01 -1.79
N GLY A 61 16.96 3.26 -1.94
CA GLY A 61 18.37 3.59 -2.15
C GLY A 61 18.97 3.06 -3.46
N LYS A 62 18.15 2.57 -4.39
CA LYS A 62 18.58 2.01 -5.68
C LYS A 62 17.80 2.66 -6.84
N PRO A 63 17.97 3.97 -7.06
CA PRO A 63 17.27 4.70 -8.13
C PRO A 63 17.60 4.14 -9.52
N ASP A 64 18.83 3.70 -9.76
CA ASP A 64 19.25 3.15 -11.05
C ASP A 64 18.45 1.90 -11.42
N LEU A 65 18.28 0.99 -10.45
CA LEU A 65 17.48 -0.22 -10.63
C LEU A 65 15.99 0.11 -10.87
N LEU A 66 15.46 1.12 -10.18
CA LEU A 66 14.08 1.59 -10.38
C LEU A 66 13.90 2.13 -11.80
N MET A 67 14.83 2.94 -12.29
CA MET A 67 14.78 3.50 -13.65
C MET A 67 14.94 2.46 -14.74
N GLU A 68 15.69 1.38 -14.48
CA GLU A 68 15.85 0.26 -15.42
C GLU A 68 14.57 -0.56 -15.53
N LYS A 69 13.94 -0.89 -14.40
CA LYS A 69 12.74 -1.74 -14.37
C LYS A 69 11.44 -0.99 -14.66
N HIS A 70 11.40 0.31 -14.35
CA HIS A 70 10.25 1.18 -14.52
C HIS A 70 10.66 2.43 -15.31
N PRO A 71 10.93 2.30 -16.63
CA PRO A 71 11.35 3.43 -17.46
C PRO A 71 10.31 4.57 -17.47
N GLU A 72 9.03 4.27 -17.26
CA GLU A 72 7.94 5.24 -17.10
C GLU A 72 8.13 6.16 -15.89
N LEU A 73 8.81 5.69 -14.85
CA LEU A 73 9.08 6.48 -13.64
C LEU A 73 10.39 7.28 -13.74
N LYS A 74 11.20 7.06 -14.78
CA LYS A 74 12.58 7.57 -14.87
C LYS A 74 12.69 9.07 -14.60
N LYS A 75 11.81 9.88 -15.20
CA LYS A 75 11.82 11.34 -15.03
C LYS A 75 11.57 11.75 -13.57
N ASP A 76 10.61 11.09 -12.92
CA ASP A 76 10.26 11.39 -11.54
C ASP A 76 11.32 10.85 -10.57
N THR A 77 11.87 9.65 -10.83
CA THR A 77 12.98 9.10 -10.05
C THR A 77 14.16 10.07 -10.04
N LEU A 78 14.59 10.58 -11.20
CA LEU A 78 15.69 11.54 -11.29
C LEU A 78 15.42 12.82 -10.50
N LYS A 79 14.20 13.37 -10.63
CA LYS A 79 13.80 14.58 -9.92
C LYS A 79 13.86 14.41 -8.41
N HIS A 80 13.26 13.34 -7.89
CA HIS A 80 13.19 13.09 -6.44
C HIS A 80 14.54 12.67 -5.86
N TRP A 81 15.32 11.89 -6.61
CA TRP A 81 16.67 11.47 -6.19
C TRP A 81 17.66 12.64 -6.18
N ASP A 82 17.70 13.47 -7.22
CA ASP A 82 18.56 14.67 -7.27
C ASP A 82 18.22 15.64 -6.13
N TRP A 83 16.92 15.85 -5.89
CA TRP A 83 16.48 16.68 -4.77
C TRP A 83 16.92 16.11 -3.42
N ALA A 84 16.78 14.79 -3.21
CA ALA A 84 17.20 14.13 -1.97
C ALA A 84 18.71 14.23 -1.74
N ILE A 85 19.54 14.07 -2.79
CA ILE A 85 20.99 14.27 -2.72
C ILE A 85 21.31 15.73 -2.36
N ARG A 86 20.75 16.69 -3.09
CA ARG A 86 21.05 18.12 -2.92
C ARG A 86 20.65 18.66 -1.55
N THR A 87 19.59 18.13 -0.97
CA THR A 87 19.06 18.57 0.34
C THR A 87 19.55 17.71 1.49
N GLY A 88 20.20 16.57 1.21
CA GLY A 88 20.52 15.55 2.21
C GLY A 88 19.28 14.85 2.80
N SER A 89 18.10 15.06 2.22
CA SER A 89 16.83 14.53 2.74
C SER A 89 16.38 13.29 1.97
N MET A 90 16.95 12.14 2.32
CA MET A 90 16.56 10.84 1.75
C MET A 90 15.11 10.46 2.07
N CYS A 91 14.55 10.98 3.16
CA CYS A 91 13.16 10.76 3.56
C CYS A 91 12.15 11.24 2.51
N SER A 92 12.47 12.28 1.74
CA SER A 92 11.60 12.75 0.64
C SER A 92 11.52 11.78 -0.54
N TYR A 93 12.63 11.11 -0.86
CA TYR A 93 12.70 10.10 -1.89
C TYR A 93 11.97 8.85 -1.42
N ASP A 94 12.21 8.43 -0.17
CA ASP A 94 11.53 7.28 0.44
C ASP A 94 10.00 7.51 0.47
N GLU A 95 9.53 8.73 0.81
CA GLU A 95 8.11 9.08 0.78
C GLU A 95 7.52 9.02 -0.64
N TRP A 96 8.21 9.60 -1.63
CA TRP A 96 7.78 9.52 -3.02
C TRP A 96 7.73 8.06 -3.51
N LEU A 97 8.74 7.25 -3.18
CA LEU A 97 8.83 5.85 -3.58
C LEU A 97 7.67 5.03 -2.98
N PHE A 98 7.32 5.28 -1.71
CA PHE A 98 6.13 4.67 -1.10
C PHE A 98 4.84 5.06 -1.83
N ARG A 99 4.66 6.34 -2.19
CA ARG A 99 3.46 6.78 -2.94
C ARG A 99 3.37 6.15 -4.31
N VAL A 100 4.50 5.94 -4.99
CA VAL A 100 4.57 5.20 -6.25
C VAL A 100 4.12 3.75 -6.05
N ALA A 101 4.65 3.08 -5.02
CA ALA A 101 4.31 1.70 -4.72
C ALA A 101 2.80 1.49 -4.51
N PHE A 102 2.10 2.45 -3.91
CA PHE A 102 0.63 2.41 -3.74
C PHE A 102 -0.17 2.71 -5.01
N ARG A 103 0.44 3.32 -6.04
CA ARG A 103 -0.22 3.73 -7.30
C ARG A 103 -0.03 2.74 -8.43
N LEU A 104 0.98 1.89 -8.37
CA LEU A 104 1.19 0.85 -9.37
C LEU A 104 0.16 -0.25 -9.13
N ASP A 105 -0.80 -0.36 -10.04
CA ASP A 105 -1.63 -1.55 -10.16
C ASP A 105 -0.84 -2.66 -10.87
N GLU A 106 -0.99 -3.90 -10.41
CA GLU A 106 -0.20 -5.08 -10.84
C GLU A 106 -0.28 -5.42 -12.34
N ASP A 107 -1.16 -4.76 -13.09
CA ASP A 107 -1.37 -5.03 -14.53
C ASP A 107 -0.17 -4.66 -15.42
N SER A 108 0.91 -4.11 -14.87
CA SER A 108 2.12 -3.74 -15.61
C SER A 108 3.28 -4.75 -15.52
N GLU A 109 3.23 -5.79 -14.68
CA GLU A 109 4.33 -6.78 -14.56
C GLU A 109 4.14 -8.05 -15.43
N GLU A 110 2.99 -8.24 -16.11
CA GLU A 110 2.70 -9.41 -16.97
C GLU A 110 2.56 -9.10 -18.48
N ARG A 111 3.20 -8.05 -19.02
CA ARG A 111 3.25 -7.80 -20.48
C ARG A 111 4.65 -7.76 -21.05
#